data_AF-A0A2R5L107-F1
#
_entry.id   AF-A0A2R5L107-F1
#
_cell.length_a   1.000
_cell.length_b   1.000
_cell.length_c   1.000
_cell.angle_alpha   90.00
_cell.angle_beta   90.00
_cell.angle_gamma   90.00
#
_symmetry.space_group_name_H-M   'P 1'
#
loop_
_entity.id
_entity.type
_entity.pdbx_description
1 polymer ?
#
loop_
_entity_poly.entity_id
_entity_poly.type
_entity_poly.pdbx_seq_one_letter_code
_entity_poly.pdbx_strand_id
1 'polypeptide(L)'
;QTSSFQRWRRRYFKLKGRKLYYSKDAKSDVFEEIELRDLTIAELSNKNLHNCFQVTTAYRKLSLAAESRREMEEWLTALKAAAANTYYEGMDQVHALLSGQHNWYQTSHARPAYCNICREALGGVTSHGYSCEVCKFKCHKKCAPKTLNNCKWTTLASVGKDIIEEDDGNLAMPHQ
;
A
#
# COMPACT_ATOMS: atom_id res chain seq x y z
N GLN A 1 -28.30 -14.01 -3.47
CA GLN A 1 -26.95 -14.22 -4.02
C GLN A 1 -26.79 -13.29 -5.22
N THR A 2 -26.04 -12.20 -5.11
CA THR A 2 -25.74 -11.32 -6.27
C THR A 2 -24.23 -11.12 -6.31
N SER A 3 -23.54 -12.15 -6.79
CA SER A 3 -22.12 -12.05 -7.13
C SER A 3 -22.00 -11.16 -8.36
N SER A 4 -21.79 -9.87 -8.16
CA SER A 4 -21.30 -9.01 -9.23
C SER A 4 -19.91 -9.53 -9.57
N PHE A 5 -19.77 -10.27 -10.67
CA PHE A 5 -18.46 -10.59 -11.23
C PHE A 5 -17.77 -9.26 -11.52
N GLN A 6 -16.87 -8.84 -10.62
CA GLN A 6 -16.03 -7.68 -10.86
C GLN A 6 -15.12 -8.03 -12.03
N ARG A 7 -15.52 -7.58 -13.22
CA ARG A 7 -14.79 -7.85 -14.46
C ARG A 7 -13.64 -6.86 -14.55
N TRP A 8 -12.42 -7.39 -14.57
CA TRP A 8 -11.22 -6.60 -14.81
C TRP A 8 -11.32 -5.89 -16.16
N ARG A 9 -10.92 -4.62 -16.17
CA ARG A 9 -10.91 -3.78 -17.37
C ARG A 9 -9.55 -3.14 -17.50
N ARG A 10 -8.91 -3.30 -18.67
CA ARG A 10 -7.67 -2.57 -19.00
C ARG A 10 -7.98 -1.07 -19.02
N ARG A 11 -7.11 -0.29 -18.38
CA ARG A 11 -7.21 1.16 -18.24
C ARG A 11 -5.80 1.72 -18.36
N TYR A 12 -5.71 2.93 -18.89
CA TYR A 12 -4.48 3.68 -18.88
C TYR A 12 -4.41 4.47 -17.58
N PHE A 13 -3.27 4.42 -16.88
CA PHE A 13 -3.03 5.12 -15.62
C PHE A 13 -1.85 6.06 -15.77
N LYS A 14 -1.93 7.24 -15.15
CA LYS A 14 -0.80 8.15 -15.01
C LYS A 14 -0.84 8.79 -13.63
N LEU A 15 0.33 8.93 -13.01
CA LEU A 15 0.50 9.59 -11.72
C LEU A 15 1.10 10.97 -11.95
N LYS A 16 0.47 12.02 -11.41
CA LYS A 16 1.00 13.39 -11.48
C LYS A 16 0.79 14.09 -10.15
N GLY A 17 1.90 14.43 -9.48
CA GLY A 17 1.86 14.94 -8.11
C GLY A 17 1.12 13.97 -7.18
N ARG A 18 0.11 14.46 -6.46
CA ARG A 18 -0.70 13.67 -5.51
C ARG A 18 -2.00 13.13 -6.09
N LYS A 19 -2.09 13.05 -7.42
CA LYS A 19 -3.29 12.61 -8.12
C LYS A 19 -2.96 11.45 -9.04
N LEU A 20 -3.69 10.35 -8.86
CA LEU A 20 -3.71 9.25 -9.81
C LEU A 20 -4.85 9.50 -10.80
N TYR A 21 -4.52 9.48 -12.09
CA TYR A 21 -5.47 9.66 -13.17
C TYR A 21 -5.62 8.36 -13.91
N TYR A 22 -6.85 8.04 -14.33
CA TYR A 22 -7.09 6.90 -15.20
C TYR A 22 -8.16 7.16 -16.25
N SER A 23 -8.02 6.48 -17.39
CA SER A 23 -8.91 6.61 -18.54
C SER A 23 -9.03 5.29 -19.29
N LYS A 24 -9.87 5.25 -20.34
CA LYS A 24 -9.99 4.08 -21.20
C LYS A 24 -8.70 3.83 -21.99
N ASP A 25 -8.05 4.89 -22.45
CA ASP A 25 -6.85 4.86 -23.27
C ASP A 25 -6.01 6.13 -23.08
N ALA A 26 -4.75 6.09 -23.54
CA ALA A 26 -3.81 7.20 -23.36
C ALA A 26 -4.21 8.49 -24.10
N LYS A 27 -5.08 8.38 -25.12
CA LYS A 27 -5.55 9.50 -25.94
C LYS A 27 -6.89 10.06 -25.48
N SER A 28 -7.45 9.55 -24.38
CA SER A 28 -8.74 9.99 -23.87
C SER A 28 -8.68 11.44 -23.43
N ASP A 29 -9.65 12.25 -23.85
CA ASP A 29 -9.76 13.65 -23.43
C ASP A 29 -10.20 13.79 -21.96
N VAL A 30 -10.86 12.76 -21.43
CA VAL A 30 -11.40 12.74 -20.07
C VAL A 30 -10.69 11.69 -19.23
N PHE A 31 -10.13 12.14 -18.11
CA PHE A 31 -9.53 11.30 -17.08
C PHE A 31 -10.36 11.37 -15.81
N GLU A 32 -10.55 10.24 -15.15
CA GLU A 32 -10.98 10.22 -13.78
C GLU A 32 -9.80 10.48 -12.85
N GLU A 33 -10.02 11.31 -11.83
CA GLU A 33 -9.00 11.72 -10.88
C GLU A 33 -9.23 11.11 -9.51
N ILE A 34 -8.14 10.69 -8.87
CA ILE A 34 -8.14 10.19 -7.50
C ILE A 34 -7.07 10.96 -6.74
N GLU A 35 -7.50 11.76 -5.78
CA GLU A 35 -6.58 12.38 -4.84
C GLU A 35 -6.04 11.31 -3.88
N LEU A 36 -4.72 11.26 -3.74
CA LEU A 36 -3.99 10.25 -2.96
C LEU A 36 -3.77 10.66 -1.51
N ARG A 37 -4.58 11.58 -0.99
CA ARG A 37 -4.58 11.92 0.44
C ARG A 37 -5.11 10.72 1.24
N ASP A 38 -4.45 10.45 2.38
CA ASP A 38 -4.77 9.32 3.27
C ASP A 38 -4.77 7.97 2.54
N LEU A 39 -3.87 7.82 1.56
CA LEU A 39 -3.76 6.64 0.73
C LEU A 39 -3.30 5.43 1.56
N THR A 40 -4.07 4.35 1.50
CA THR A 40 -3.68 3.01 1.93
C THR A 40 -3.50 2.12 0.71
N ILE A 41 -2.31 1.53 0.58
CA ILE A 41 -2.01 0.55 -0.47
C ILE A 41 -1.84 -0.82 0.16
N ALA A 42 -2.37 -1.86 -0.47
CA ALA A 42 -2.18 -3.24 -0.03
C ALA A 42 -1.93 -4.19 -1.20
N GLU A 43 -0.92 -5.04 -1.10
CA GLU A 43 -0.74 -6.12 -2.06
C GLU A 43 -1.86 -7.16 -1.93
N LEU A 44 -2.35 -7.65 -3.07
CA LEU A 44 -3.40 -8.65 -3.16
C LEU A 44 -2.85 -9.90 -3.85
N SER A 45 -2.86 -11.03 -3.15
CA SER A 45 -2.66 -12.33 -3.79
C SER A 45 -4.03 -12.96 -4.07
N ASN A 46 -4.32 -13.20 -5.35
CA ASN A 46 -5.52 -13.92 -5.78
C ASN A 46 -5.13 -15.04 -6.76
N LYS A 47 -5.77 -16.21 -6.64
CA LYS A 47 -5.38 -17.43 -7.37
C LYS A 47 -5.43 -17.29 -8.91
N ASN A 48 -6.21 -16.33 -9.41
CA ASN A 48 -6.45 -16.14 -10.85
C ASN A 48 -5.90 -14.82 -11.40
N LEU A 49 -5.25 -13.99 -10.57
CA LEU A 49 -4.67 -12.74 -11.03
C LEU A 49 -3.44 -12.39 -10.19
N HIS A 50 -2.27 -12.45 -10.83
CA HIS A 50 -0.99 -12.09 -10.24
C HIS A 50 -0.78 -10.58 -10.33
N ASN A 51 0.22 -10.06 -9.61
CA ASN A 51 0.65 -8.67 -9.68
C ASN A 51 -0.49 -7.67 -9.36
N CYS A 52 -1.33 -8.04 -8.38
CA CYS A 52 -2.50 -7.28 -7.99
C CYS A 52 -2.26 -6.49 -6.70
N PHE A 53 -2.84 -5.30 -6.63
CA PHE A 53 -2.78 -4.46 -5.45
C PHE A 53 -4.05 -3.63 -5.32
N GLN A 54 -4.32 -3.13 -4.13
CA GLN A 54 -5.46 -2.30 -3.82
C GLN A 54 -5.00 -0.89 -3.44
N VAL A 55 -5.60 0.11 -4.07
CA VAL A 55 -5.44 1.53 -3.74
C VAL A 55 -6.72 1.96 -3.04
N THR A 56 -6.62 2.38 -1.79
CA THR A 56 -7.78 2.77 -0.96
C THR A 56 -7.55 4.16 -0.41
N THR A 57 -8.41 5.10 -0.80
CA THR A 57 -8.48 6.46 -0.24
C THR A 57 -9.76 6.59 0.59
N ALA A 58 -9.99 7.75 1.20
CA ALA A 58 -11.21 8.01 1.97
C ALA A 58 -12.50 7.84 1.15
N TYR A 59 -12.44 8.07 -0.18
CA TYR A 59 -13.62 8.12 -1.04
C TYR A 59 -13.61 7.08 -2.17
N ARG A 60 -12.47 6.48 -2.49
CA ARG A 60 -12.36 5.49 -3.56
C ARG A 60 -11.56 4.28 -3.12
N LYS A 61 -11.98 3.11 -3.61
CA LYS A 61 -11.25 1.86 -3.47
C LYS A 61 -11.14 1.22 -4.86
N LEU A 62 -9.91 1.00 -5.30
CA LEU A 62 -9.61 0.35 -6.57
C LEU A 62 -8.76 -0.90 -6.34
N SER A 63 -9.12 -1.98 -7.03
CA SER A 63 -8.26 -3.14 -7.22
C SER A 63 -7.61 -3.03 -8.60
N LEU A 64 -6.29 -2.99 -8.62
CA LEU A 64 -5.45 -2.83 -9.81
C LEU A 64 -4.59 -4.07 -10.01
N ALA A 65 -4.20 -4.32 -11.26
CA ALA A 65 -3.31 -5.39 -11.63
C ALA A 65 -2.33 -4.87 -12.68
N ALA A 66 -1.04 -5.11 -12.48
CA ALA A 66 0.00 -4.77 -13.43
C ALA A 66 0.29 -5.98 -14.34
N GLU A 67 0.93 -5.73 -15.48
CA GLU A 67 1.30 -6.78 -16.44
C GLU A 67 2.44 -7.65 -15.90
N SER A 68 3.29 -7.09 -15.03
CA SER A 68 4.40 -7.80 -14.38
C SER A 68 4.55 -7.47 -12.90
N ARG A 69 5.27 -8.33 -12.17
CA ARG A 69 5.62 -8.10 -10.75
C ARG A 69 6.41 -6.81 -10.58
N ARG A 70 7.42 -6.61 -11.44
CA ARG A 70 8.26 -5.41 -11.45
C ARG A 70 7.43 -4.14 -11.66
N GLU A 71 6.55 -4.14 -12.65
CA GLU A 71 5.67 -2.99 -12.91
C GLU A 71 4.77 -2.71 -11.69
N MET A 72 4.23 -3.74 -11.03
CA MET A 72 3.49 -3.56 -9.78
C MET A 72 4.35 -2.90 -8.70
N GLU A 73 5.57 -3.37 -8.48
CA GLU A 73 6.49 -2.81 -7.47
C GLU A 73 6.87 -1.35 -7.75
N GLU A 74 7.11 -1.01 -9.02
CA GLU A 74 7.33 0.36 -9.48
C GLU A 74 6.11 1.24 -9.16
N TRP A 75 4.89 0.76 -9.44
CA TRP A 75 3.65 1.47 -9.10
C TRP A 75 3.44 1.62 -7.59
N LEU A 76 3.67 0.58 -6.81
CA LEU A 76 3.56 0.62 -5.34
C LEU A 76 4.51 1.67 -4.76
N THR A 77 5.75 1.70 -5.25
CA THR A 77 6.79 2.65 -4.83
C THR A 77 6.40 4.08 -5.20
N ALA A 78 6.00 4.32 -6.45
CA ALA A 78 5.61 5.64 -6.93
C ALA A 78 4.38 6.19 -6.17
N LEU A 79 3.38 5.34 -5.89
CA LEU A 79 2.19 5.72 -5.14
C LEU A 79 2.50 6.03 -3.66
N LYS A 80 3.39 5.26 -3.02
CA LYS A 80 3.87 5.55 -1.66
C LYS A 80 4.60 6.89 -1.60
N ALA A 81 5.50 7.15 -2.54
CA ALA A 81 6.22 8.43 -2.65
C ALA A 81 5.27 9.62 -2.85
N ALA A 82 4.30 9.47 -3.77
CA ALA A 82 3.29 10.50 -4.01
C ALA A 82 2.40 10.78 -2.78
N ALA A 83 2.13 9.78 -1.94
CA ALA A 83 1.38 9.93 -0.70
C ALA A 83 2.22 10.56 0.43
N ALA A 84 3.52 10.31 0.47
CA ALA A 84 4.45 10.80 1.49
C ALA A 84 4.86 12.28 1.31
N ASN A 85 4.31 13.00 0.32
CA ASN A 85 4.56 14.42 0.06
C ASN A 85 6.01 14.74 -0.36
N THR A 86 6.80 13.76 -0.82
CA THR A 86 8.19 13.94 -1.24
C THR A 86 8.30 13.91 -2.75
N TYR A 87 8.18 15.08 -3.37
CA TYR A 87 8.63 15.30 -4.75
C TYR A 87 9.83 16.25 -4.68
N TYR A 88 11.00 15.70 -4.39
CA TYR A 88 12.31 16.35 -4.56
C TYR A 88 13.32 15.29 -4.96
N GLU A 89 13.79 15.39 -6.20
CA GLU A 89 14.86 14.54 -6.75
C GLU A 89 16.08 14.58 -5.82
N GLY A 90 16.50 13.42 -5.30
CA GLY A 90 17.90 13.20 -4.92
C GLY A 90 18.22 12.75 -3.49
N MET A 91 17.24 12.45 -2.63
CA MET A 91 17.48 11.85 -1.30
C MET A 91 16.52 10.69 -0.99
N ASP A 92 16.13 9.94 -2.04
CA ASP A 92 14.82 9.31 -2.11
C ASP A 92 14.66 7.90 -1.50
N GLN A 93 15.73 7.16 -1.23
CA GLN A 93 15.53 5.77 -0.75
C GLN A 93 15.31 5.71 0.77
N VAL A 94 16.12 6.46 1.52
CA VAL A 94 16.13 6.46 2.99
C VAL A 94 14.84 7.08 3.55
N HIS A 95 14.34 8.17 2.95
CA HIS A 95 13.14 8.84 3.44
C HIS A 95 11.84 8.07 3.14
N ALA A 96 11.79 7.31 2.04
CA ALA A 96 10.68 6.41 1.76
C ALA A 96 10.65 5.21 2.71
N LEU A 97 11.82 4.63 3.00
CA LEU A 97 12.01 3.55 4.00
C LEU A 97 11.69 4.03 5.43
N LEU A 98 11.89 5.31 5.74
CA LEU A 98 11.68 5.92 7.05
C LEU A 98 10.37 6.75 7.16
N SER A 99 9.44 6.58 6.22
CA SER A 99 8.18 7.34 6.13
C SER A 99 7.14 7.02 7.23
N GLY A 100 7.43 6.06 8.10
CA GLY A 100 6.52 5.54 9.13
C GLY A 100 5.34 4.76 8.57
N GLN A 101 5.24 4.60 7.24
CA GLN A 101 4.13 3.87 6.63
C GLN A 101 4.23 2.37 6.89
N HIS A 102 3.07 1.78 7.15
CA HIS A 102 2.91 0.34 7.25
C HIS A 102 2.89 -0.30 5.85
N ASN A 103 3.60 -1.42 5.67
CA ASN A 103 3.51 -2.22 4.45
C ASN A 103 2.35 -3.24 4.59
N TRP A 104 1.17 -2.89 4.08
CA TRP A 104 -0.04 -3.70 4.29
C TRP A 104 -0.14 -4.85 3.28
N TYR A 105 -0.50 -6.03 3.79
CA TYR A 105 -0.95 -7.17 2.98
C TYR A 105 -2.30 -7.68 3.51
N GLN A 106 -3.12 -8.24 2.62
CA GLN A 106 -4.35 -8.90 3.02
C GLN A 106 -4.04 -10.23 3.71
N THR A 107 -4.64 -10.45 4.88
CA THR A 107 -4.37 -11.65 5.69
C THR A 107 -5.66 -12.38 6.07
N SER A 108 -5.57 -13.72 6.12
CA SER A 108 -6.54 -14.62 6.73
C SER A 108 -5.93 -15.22 7.98
N HIS A 109 -6.59 -15.09 9.12
CA HIS A 109 -6.11 -15.67 10.38
C HIS A 109 -6.89 -16.93 10.74
N ALA A 110 -6.16 -18.02 11.03
CA ALA A 110 -6.76 -19.27 11.52
C ALA A 110 -7.23 -19.19 12.98
N ARG A 111 -6.82 -18.14 13.71
CA ARG A 111 -7.25 -17.82 15.08
C ARG A 111 -7.89 -16.42 15.13
N PRO A 112 -8.78 -16.14 16.09
CA PRO A 112 -9.34 -14.80 16.26
C PRO A 112 -8.22 -13.75 16.41
N ALA A 113 -8.22 -12.76 15.53
CA ALA A 113 -7.35 -11.60 15.61
C ALA A 113 -8.20 -10.36 15.87
N TYR A 114 -7.64 -9.34 16.50
CA TYR A 114 -8.36 -8.10 16.85
C TYR A 114 -7.73 -6.90 16.15
N CYS A 115 -8.55 -5.91 15.81
CA CYS A 115 -8.08 -4.68 15.20
C CYS A 115 -7.37 -3.80 16.23
N ASN A 116 -6.16 -3.34 15.91
CA ASN A 116 -5.39 -2.43 16.75
C ASN A 116 -6.00 -1.01 16.87
N ILE A 117 -6.98 -0.66 16.02
CA ILE A 117 -7.67 0.64 16.03
C ILE A 117 -8.97 0.57 16.85
N CYS A 118 -9.97 -0.22 16.44
CA CYS A 118 -11.26 -0.27 17.12
C CYS A 118 -11.37 -1.38 18.18
N ARG A 119 -10.35 -2.22 18.35
CA ARG A 119 -10.31 -3.35 19.31
C ARG A 119 -11.34 -4.46 19.07
N GLU A 120 -12.16 -4.36 18.03
CA GLU A 120 -13.09 -5.41 17.62
C GLU A 120 -12.37 -6.55 16.88
N ALA A 121 -12.99 -7.74 16.86
CA ALA A 121 -12.48 -8.88 16.13
C ALA A 121 -12.38 -8.60 14.61
N LEU A 122 -11.27 -8.99 14.01
CA LEU A 122 -11.10 -9.12 12.57
C LEU A 122 -11.87 -10.39 12.17
N GLY A 123 -13.12 -10.20 11.69
CA GLY A 123 -14.13 -11.26 11.53
C GLY A 123 -13.64 -12.57 10.90
N GLY A 124 -14.19 -13.69 11.40
CA GLY A 124 -13.68 -15.07 11.24
C GLY A 124 -13.79 -15.73 9.86
N VAL A 125 -13.15 -16.91 9.75
CA VAL A 125 -12.99 -17.91 8.65
C VAL A 125 -12.66 -17.39 7.24
N THR A 126 -13.00 -16.16 6.88
CA THR A 126 -12.66 -15.51 5.61
C THR A 126 -12.08 -14.12 5.85
N SER A 127 -11.18 -13.69 4.96
CA SER A 127 -10.19 -12.62 5.17
C SER A 127 -10.76 -11.20 5.13
N HIS A 128 -10.79 -10.52 6.28
CA HIS A 128 -11.31 -9.14 6.37
C HIS A 128 -10.34 -8.10 6.93
N GLY A 129 -9.07 -8.46 7.18
CA GLY A 129 -8.06 -7.57 7.76
C GLY A 129 -6.86 -7.29 6.86
N TYR A 130 -6.17 -6.19 7.15
CA TYR A 130 -4.81 -5.91 6.73
C TYR A 130 -3.84 -6.18 7.87
N SER A 131 -2.68 -6.71 7.55
CA SER A 131 -1.55 -6.82 8.47
C SER A 131 -0.34 -6.11 7.89
N CYS A 132 0.44 -5.44 8.72
CA CYS A 132 1.73 -4.91 8.31
C CYS A 132 2.74 -6.07 8.24
N GLU A 133 3.50 -6.17 7.15
CA GLU A 133 4.56 -7.18 7.01
C GLU A 133 5.67 -6.97 8.04
N VAL A 134 5.97 -5.71 8.36
CA VAL A 134 7.12 -5.35 9.20
C VAL A 134 6.77 -5.42 10.68
N CYS A 135 5.85 -4.58 11.16
CA CYS A 135 5.55 -4.48 12.59
C CYS A 135 4.38 -5.36 13.08
N LYS A 136 3.80 -6.17 12.20
CA LYS A 136 2.66 -7.07 12.47
C LYS A 136 1.41 -6.39 13.04
N PHE A 137 1.28 -5.07 12.85
CA PHE A 137 0.07 -4.32 13.19
C PHE A 137 -1.12 -4.82 12.37
N LYS A 138 -2.27 -5.04 12.98
CA LYS A 138 -3.46 -5.60 12.31
C LYS A 138 -4.65 -4.65 12.40
N CYS A 139 -5.34 -4.45 11.29
CA CYS A 139 -6.53 -3.59 11.28
C CYS A 139 -7.58 -4.03 10.26
N HIS A 140 -8.83 -3.60 10.44
CA HIS A 140 -9.85 -3.80 9.40
C HIS A 140 -9.49 -2.98 8.17
N LYS A 141 -9.96 -3.42 7.00
CA LYS A 141 -9.81 -2.64 5.75
C LYS A 141 -10.35 -1.20 5.87
N LYS A 142 -11.43 -1.00 6.65
CA LYS A 142 -12.02 0.32 6.95
C LYS A 142 -11.21 1.16 7.97
N CYS A 143 -10.37 0.50 8.76
CA CYS A 143 -9.57 1.14 9.82
C CYS A 143 -8.17 1.52 9.33
N ALA A 144 -7.66 0.89 8.27
CA ALA A 144 -6.32 1.14 7.76
C ALA A 144 -6.08 2.62 7.36
N PRO A 145 -6.98 3.31 6.64
CA PRO A 145 -6.77 4.73 6.32
C PRO A 145 -6.75 5.66 7.54
N LYS A 146 -7.28 5.21 8.69
CA LYS A 146 -7.29 5.96 9.95
C LYS A 146 -6.05 5.67 10.82
N THR A 147 -5.17 4.79 10.36
CA THR A 147 -3.98 4.39 11.13
C THR A 147 -2.91 5.46 11.00
N LEU A 148 -2.24 5.77 12.10
CA LEU A 148 -1.08 6.68 12.08
C LEU A 148 0.07 6.03 11.31
N ASN A 149 0.83 6.82 10.56
CA ASN A 149 2.06 6.38 9.90
C ASN A 149 3.21 6.29 10.93
N ASN A 150 3.12 5.34 11.86
CA ASN A 150 4.09 5.13 12.94
C ASN A 150 4.57 3.68 13.02
N CYS A 151 4.70 3.01 11.87
CA CYS A 151 5.18 1.64 11.82
C CYS A 151 6.56 1.55 12.49
N LYS A 152 6.64 0.66 13.48
CA LYS A 152 7.76 0.53 14.43
C LYS A 152 9.13 0.29 13.79
N TRP A 153 9.17 -0.08 12.51
CA TRP A 153 10.39 -0.45 11.80
C TRP A 153 10.55 0.30 10.48
N THR A 154 9.71 1.32 10.25
CA THR A 154 9.85 2.25 9.12
C THR A 154 9.86 3.69 9.62
N THR A 155 10.16 3.93 10.91
CA THR A 155 10.24 5.27 11.49
C THR A 155 11.66 5.51 12.02
N LEU A 156 12.27 6.64 11.68
CA LEU A 156 13.63 7.02 12.12
C LEU A 156 13.82 6.93 13.65
N ALA A 157 12.78 7.26 14.42
CA ALA A 157 12.80 7.21 15.88
C ALA A 157 12.97 5.78 16.47
N SER A 158 12.64 4.74 15.71
CA SER A 158 12.73 3.34 16.17
C SER A 158 13.87 2.57 15.49
N VAL A 159 14.25 2.95 14.26
CA VAL A 159 15.29 2.28 13.47
C VAL A 159 16.67 2.90 13.70
N GLY A 160 16.77 4.19 14.07
CA GLY A 160 18.03 4.95 14.04
C GLY A 160 19.22 4.42 14.85
N LYS A 161 19.05 3.36 15.67
CA LYS A 161 20.15 2.67 16.36
C LYS A 161 20.60 1.37 15.68
N ASP A 162 19.79 0.82 14.78
CA ASP A 162 19.98 -0.48 14.12
C ASP A 162 20.19 -0.35 12.60
N ILE A 163 20.39 0.88 12.09
CA ILE A 163 20.78 1.11 10.69
C ILE A 163 22.25 0.74 10.56
N ILE A 164 22.54 -0.31 9.79
CA ILE A 164 23.91 -0.65 9.41
C ILE A 164 24.18 0.02 8.06
N GLU A 165 25.11 0.98 8.05
CA GLU A 165 25.65 1.55 6.82
C GLU A 165 26.70 0.58 6.27
N GLU A 166 26.42 -0.07 5.14
CA GLU A 166 27.41 -0.87 4.42
C GLU A 166 28.32 0.04 3.58
N ASP A 167 29.58 -0.37 3.34
CA ASP A 167 30.61 0.45 2.67
C ASP A 167 30.25 0.88 1.23
N ASP A 168 29.20 0.32 0.64
CA ASP A 168 28.65 0.67 -0.68
C ASP A 168 27.54 1.73 -0.62
N GLY A 169 27.22 2.25 0.56
CA GLY A 169 26.13 3.20 0.79
C GLY A 169 24.74 2.54 0.90
N ASN A 170 24.67 1.21 0.95
CA ASN A 170 23.44 0.48 1.14
C ASN A 170 23.10 0.41 2.64
N LEU A 171 21.86 0.73 2.99
CA LEU A 171 21.39 0.69 4.38
C LEU A 171 20.69 -0.65 4.64
N ALA A 172 21.33 -1.53 5.39
CA ALA A 172 20.76 -2.81 5.79
C ALA A 172 20.08 -2.71 7.16
N MET A 173 18.86 -3.22 7.25
CA MET A 173 18.15 -3.39 8.52
C MET A 173 18.12 -4.88 8.89
N PRO A 174 18.65 -5.29 10.05
CA PRO A 174 18.87 -6.71 10.39
C PRO A 174 17.60 -7.55 10.56
N HIS A 175 16.41 -6.95 10.51
CA HIS A 175 15.13 -7.63 10.75
C HIS A 175 14.15 -7.55 9.56
N GLN A 176 14.64 -7.23 8.35
CA GLN A 176 13.84 -7.26 7.13
C GLN A 176 13.64 -8.69 6.60
#